data_AF-A0A3D5V559-F1
#
_entry.id   AF-A0A3D5V559-F1
#
_cell.length_a   1.000
_cell.length_b   1.000
_cell.length_c   1.000
_cell.angle_alpha   90.00
_cell.angle_beta   90.00
_cell.angle_gamma   90.00
#
_symmetry.space_group_name_H-M   'P 1'
#
loop_
_entity.id
_entity.type
_entity.pdbx_description
1 polymer ?
#
loop_
_entity_poly.entity_id
_entity_poly.type
_entity_poly.pdbx_seq_one_letter_code
_entity_poly.pdbx_strand_id
1 'polypeptide(L)' 'MDNNFPLIFSLILNAVQLVLLIALAVMYLKARGKANELDNLGKIRKIAELHQDGILDDEEYKAKKRDLMNRV' A
#
# COMPACT_ATOMS: atom_id res chain seq x y z
N MET A 1 -30.69 16.31 39.66
CA MET A 1 -30.31 15.19 38.77
C MET A 1 -29.60 15.81 37.60
N ASP A 2 -28.29 15.68 37.56
CA ASP A 2 -27.48 16.29 36.50
C ASP A 2 -27.61 15.44 35.24
N ASN A 3 -28.31 15.98 34.25
CA ASN A 3 -28.52 15.32 32.96
C ASN A 3 -27.22 15.35 32.15
N ASN A 4 -26.32 14.40 32.43
CA ASN A 4 -25.08 14.17 31.69
C ASN A 4 -25.29 13.47 30.33
N PHE A 5 -26.54 13.20 29.96
CA PHE A 5 -26.93 12.56 28.70
C PHE A 5 -26.26 13.14 27.43
N PRO A 6 -26.24 14.48 27.19
CA PRO A 6 -25.59 15.04 26.00
C PRO A 6 -24.07 14.80 25.97
N LEU A 7 -23.43 14.76 27.14
CA LEU A 7 -21.99 14.54 27.28
C LEU A 7 -21.62 13.08 26.96
N ILE A 8 -22.42 12.13 27.46
CA ILE A 8 -22.28 10.70 27.18
C ILE A 8 -22.52 10.43 25.68
N PHE A 9 -23.56 11.02 25.09
CA PHE A 9 -23.85 10.87 23.66
C PHE A 9 -22.71 11.38 22.77
N SER A 10 -22.15 12.56 23.09
CA SER A 10 -21.01 13.12 22.38
C SER A 10 -19.76 12.24 22.49
N LEU A 11 -19.51 11.66 23.67
CA LEU A 11 -18.38 10.74 23.88
C LEU A 11 -18.52 9.48 23.00
N ILE A 12 -19.72 8.90 22.95
CA ILE A 12 -20.00 7.71 22.13
C ILE A 12 -19.84 8.04 20.64
N LEU A 13 -20.36 9.18 20.18
CA LEU A 13 -20.25 9.58 18.77
C LEU A 13 -18.79 9.78 18.36
N ASN A 14 -17.98 10.43 19.19
CA ASN A 14 -16.55 10.61 18.94
C ASN A 14 -15.81 9.26 18.91
N ALA A 15 -16.14 8.33 19.82
CA ALA A 15 -15.54 7.00 19.83
C ALA A 15 -15.86 6.23 18.54
N VAL A 16 -17.11 6.28 18.07
CA VAL A 16 -17.52 5.65 16.80
C VAL A 16 -16.79 6.29 15.60
N GLN A 17 -16.68 7.62 15.57
CA GLN A 17 -15.94 8.33 14.53
C GLN A 17 -14.46 7.93 14.51
N LEU A 18 -13.82 7.80 15.68
CA LEU A 18 -12.43 7.36 15.78
C LEU A 18 -12.24 5.94 15.23
N VAL A 19 -13.13 5.00 15.57
CA VAL A 19 -13.09 3.62 15.05
C VAL A 19 -13.22 3.60 13.53
N LEU A 20 -14.13 4.39 12.96
CA LEU A 20 -14.30 4.50 11.51
C LEU A 20 -13.04 5.03 10.82
N LEU A 21 -12.40 6.06 11.39
CA LEU A 21 -11.16 6.61 10.85
C LEU A 21 -10.01 5.59 10.88
N ILE A 22 -9.89 4.83 11.97
CA ILE A 22 -8.88 3.77 12.07
C ILE A 22 -9.14 2.68 11.02
N ALA A 23 -10.39 2.25 10.85
CA ALA A 23 -10.75 1.24 9.85
C ALA A 23 -10.40 1.69 8.42
N LEU A 24 -10.70 2.94 8.07
CA LEU A 24 -10.34 3.54 6.79
C LEU A 24 -8.82 3.63 6.59
N ALA A 25 -8.08 4.06 7.61
CA ALA A 25 -6.63 4.15 7.56
C ALA A 25 -5.97 2.78 7.32
N VAL A 26 -6.44 1.74 8.02
CA VAL A 26 -5.97 0.35 7.84
C VAL A 26 -6.30 -0.15 6.43
N MET A 27 -7.52 0.09 5.95
CA MET A 27 -7.94 -0.32 4.61
C MET A 27 -7.09 0.37 3.53
N TYR A 28 -6.83 1.67 3.67
CA TYR A 28 -5.98 2.44 2.77
C TYR A 28 -4.54 1.93 2.76
N LEU A 29 -3.95 1.68 3.93
CA LEU A 29 -2.58 1.14 4.02
C LEU A 29 -2.47 -0.24 3.35
N LYS A 30 -3.47 -1.11 3.55
CA LYS A 30 -3.54 -2.43 2.92
C LYS A 30 -3.67 -2.34 1.41
N ALA A 31 -4.54 -1.46 0.91
CA ALA A 31 -4.72 -1.24 -0.52
C ALA A 31 -3.44 -0.69 -1.17
N ARG A 32 -2.77 0.26 -0.51
CA ARG A 32 -1.50 0.83 -0.96
C ARG A 32 -0.39 -0.22 -1.00
N GLY A 33 -0.28 -1.08 0.02
CA GLY A 33 0.67 -2.19 0.02
C GLY A 33 0.48 -3.13 -1.16
N LYS A 34 -0.77 -3.55 -1.42
CA LYS A 34 -1.10 -4.40 -2.57
C LYS A 34 -0.83 -3.73 -3.92
N ALA A 35 -1.11 -2.42 -4.04
CA ALA A 35 -0.82 -1.67 -5.26
C ALA A 35 0.68 -1.58 -5.54
N ASN A 36 1.49 -1.36 -4.51
CA ASN A 36 2.95 -1.35 -4.63
C ASN A 36 3.50 -2.73 -5.02
N GLU A 37 2.97 -3.81 -4.43
CA GLU A 37 3.36 -5.18 -4.79
C GLU A 37 3.02 -5.50 -6.26
N LEU A 38 1.83 -5.10 -6.71
CA LEU A 38 1.39 -5.30 -8.10
C LEU A 38 2.23 -4.48 -9.10
N ASP A 39 2.58 -3.24 -8.75
CA ASP A 39 3.45 -2.38 -9.56
C ASP A 39 4.87 -2.96 -9.67
N ASN A 40 5.42 -3.49 -8.57
CA ASN A 40 6.72 -4.14 -8.55
C ASN A 40 6.74 -5.40 -9.42
N LEU A 41 5.69 -6.23 -9.37
CA LEU A 41 5.54 -7.38 -10.26
C LEU A 41 5.47 -6.97 -11.73
N GLY A 42 4.73 -5.90 -12.04
CA GLY A 42 4.67 -5.33 -13.40
C GLY A 42 6.02 -4.85 -13.91
N LYS A 43 6.83 -4.19 -13.07
CA LYS A 43 8.18 -3.75 -13.40
C LYS A 43 9.15 -4.91 -13.64
N ILE A 44 9.10 -5.96 -12.82
CA ILE A 44 9.92 -7.18 -13.03
C ILE A 44 9.56 -7.82 -14.38
N ARG A 45 8.25 -7.94 -14.67
CA ARG A 45 7.77 -8.50 -15.94
C ARG A 45 8.28 -7.70 -17.13
N LYS A 46 8.18 -6.37 -17.08
CA LYS A 46 8.67 -5.50 -18.17
C LYS A 46 10.18 -5.63 -18.38
N ILE A 47 10.97 -5.75 -17.31
CA ILE A 47 12.42 -5.98 -17.42
C ILE A 47 12.72 -7.34 -18.07
N ALA A 48 11.93 -8.37 -17.77
CA ALA A 48 12.06 -9.68 -18.41
C ALA A 48 11.66 -9.65 -19.89
N GLU A 49 10.60 -8.93 -20.25
CA GLU A 49 10.18 -8.74 -21.65
C GLU A 49 11.28 -8.02 -22.44
N LEU A 50 11.88 -6.95 -21.90
CA LEU A 50 12.99 -6.24 -22.55
C LEU A 50 14.24 -7.11 -22.75
N HIS A 51 14.50 -8.04 -21.83
CA HIS A 51 15.60 -9.02 -21.98
C HIS A 51 15.29 -10.06 -23.06
N GLN A 52 14.05 -10.55 -23.11
CA GLN A 52 13.60 -11.47 -24.16
C GLN A 52 13.63 -10.83 -25.55
N ASP A 53 13.29 -9.55 -25.64
CA ASP A 53 13.33 -8.78 -26.88
C ASP A 53 14.78 -8.43 -27.33
N GLY A 54 15.79 -8.82 -26.53
CA GLY A 54 17.20 -8.55 -26.79
C GLY A 54 17.59 -7.08 -26.64
N ILE A 55 16.72 -6.26 -26.03
CA ILE A 55 16.96 -4.84 -25.76
C ILE A 55 17.91 -4.68 -24.57
N LEU A 56 17.79 -5.57 -23.57
CA LEU A 56 18.71 -5.66 -22.45
C LEU A 56 19.63 -6.87 -22.63
N ASP A 57 20.92 -6.67 -22.39
CA ASP A 57 21.84 -7.78 -22.22
C ASP A 57 21.69 -8.44 -20.83
N ASP A 58 22.36 -9.58 -20.64
CA ASP A 58 22.28 -10.36 -19.39
C ASP A 58 22.75 -9.59 -18.16
N GLU A 59 23.74 -8.71 -18.31
CA GLU A 59 24.31 -7.94 -17.20
C GLU A 59 23.41 -6.76 -16.83
N GLU A 60 22.85 -6.07 -17.81
CA GLU A 60 21.84 -5.02 -17.62
C GLU A 60 20.56 -5.57 -17.00
N TYR A 61 20.10 -6.75 -17.46
CA TYR A 61 18.96 -7.45 -16.87
C TYR A 61 19.22 -7.79 -15.40
N LYS A 62 20.37 -8.39 -15.07
CA LYS A 62 20.75 -8.71 -13.68
C LYS A 62 20.85 -7.47 -12.81
N ALA A 63 21.43 -6.38 -13.32
CA ALA A 63 21.57 -5.13 -12.59
C ALA A 63 20.21 -4.49 -12.31
N LYS A 64 19.34 -4.36 -13.33
CA LYS A 64 18.00 -3.77 -13.19
C LYS A 64 17.10 -4.61 -12.30
N LYS A 65 17.15 -5.94 -12.41
CA LYS A 65 16.41 -6.85 -11.53
C LYS A 65 16.84 -6.70 -10.06
N ARG A 66 18.14 -6.61 -9.81
CA ARG A 66 18.70 -6.45 -8.45
C ARG A 66 18.34 -5.11 -7.83
N ASP A 67 18.48 -4.01 -8.59
CA ASP A 67 18.09 -2.67 -8.13
C ASP A 67 16.60 -2.61 -7.80
N LEU A 68 15.74 -3.22 -8.62
CA LEU A 68 14.32 -3.28 -8.34
C LEU A 68 14.01 -4.08 -7.07
N MET A 69 14.65 -5.24 -6.88
CA MET A 69 14.46 -6.08 -5.71
C MET A 69 14.99 -5.46 -4.41
N ASN A 70 15.98 -4.57 -4.50
CA ASN A 70 16.50 -3.80 -3.35
C ASN A 70 15.59 -2.62 -2.94
N ARG A 71 14.66 -2.21 -3.81
CA ARG A 71 13.74 -1.08 -3.57
C ARG A 71 12.35 -1.51 -3.09
N VAL A 72 12.03 -2.81 -3.16
CA VAL A 72 10.82 -3.43 -2.58
C VAL A 72 11.05 -3.72 -1.11
#